data_AF-A0A2W1F3I6-F1
#
_entry.id   AF-A0A2W1F3I6-F1
#
_cell.length_a   1.000
_cell.length_b   1.000
_cell.length_c   1.000
_cell.angle_alpha   90.00
_cell.angle_beta   90.00
_cell.angle_gamma   90.00
#
_symmetry.space_group_name_H-M   'P 1'
#
loop_
_entity.id
_entity.type
_entity.pdbx_description
1 polymer ?
#
loop_
_entity_poly.entity_id
_entity_poly.type
_entity_poly.pdbx_seq_one_letter_code
_entity_poly.pdbx_strand_id
1 'polypeptide(L)'
;MNVSQLAVYLLPSEAHFLRKRTTVPFYNHHRAIEKRECLGVAINKTTPTSSKPDCPCNEDNDKDDEHDPVFERPNGQTFVIPKPSPIKATVPVEKRQGSNWSRVAYYTSASPAKATGISFQANLGDPAKSGTFDYAFGNSLSYVNSQGTTVAAQSLPFNGKILTSEYEIIVFSNKACDGNCPYWRPNATAHYGWSGSSKAFFIEFQMDHYPNRGTDQGLLSDAPAYWFLNAAIPRVLQYGNDRNNIPCSCWSTGCGEFDAFELLSKGAERAKSTMHRQGNLEGGDSNYFKRPIGKTMKFAVVWHYPHITAMVLDDRFDFSESMTDDAIKKLVAYDPDSWTHSLFPIGK
;
A
#
# COMPACT_ATOMS: atom_id res chain seq x y z
N MET A 1 -18.31 10.88 -2.46
CA MET A 1 -18.52 9.61 -1.73
C MET A 1 -19.00 9.94 -0.32
N ASN A 2 -20.08 9.30 0.12
CA ASN A 2 -20.55 9.39 1.49
C ASN A 2 -20.20 8.09 2.22
N VAL A 3 -19.54 8.17 3.37
CA VAL A 3 -19.15 7.01 4.18
C VAL A 3 -19.98 7.03 5.46
N SER A 4 -20.79 6.00 5.67
CA SER A 4 -21.64 5.90 6.85
C SER A 4 -21.02 5.07 7.96
N GLN A 5 -20.22 4.06 7.62
CA GLN A 5 -19.54 3.20 8.59
C GLN A 5 -18.16 2.76 8.08
N LEU A 6 -17.23 2.58 9.02
CA LEU A 6 -15.94 1.92 8.77
C LEU A 6 -15.59 1.07 10.01
N ALA A 7 -15.15 -0.15 9.80
CA ALA A 7 -14.74 -1.07 10.87
C ALA A 7 -13.41 -1.74 10.51
N VAL A 8 -12.54 -1.92 11.51
CA VAL A 8 -11.28 -2.64 11.36
C VAL A 8 -11.21 -3.78 12.35
N TYR A 9 -10.90 -4.97 11.84
CA TYR A 9 -10.79 -6.21 12.60
C TYR A 9 -9.38 -6.74 12.56
N LEU A 10 -8.89 -7.18 13.72
CA LEU A 10 -7.61 -7.89 13.87
C LEU A 10 -7.83 -9.22 14.57
N LEU A 11 -6.98 -10.20 14.23
CA LEU A 11 -6.78 -11.35 15.11
C LEU A 11 -6.11 -10.90 16.41
N PRO A 12 -6.43 -11.53 17.56
CA PRO A 12 -5.79 -11.22 18.84
C PRO A 12 -4.26 -11.31 18.76
N SER A 13 -3.74 -12.33 18.06
CA SER A 13 -2.30 -12.49 17.83
C SER A 13 -1.69 -11.30 17.07
N GLU A 14 -2.43 -10.72 16.13
CA GLU A 14 -1.98 -9.58 15.31
C GLU A 14 -2.13 -8.22 16.02
N ALA A 15 -3.05 -8.11 16.98
CA ALA A 15 -3.30 -6.88 17.75
C ALA A 15 -2.08 -6.46 18.59
N HIS A 16 -1.24 -7.40 19.00
CA HIS A 16 -0.02 -7.14 19.78
C HIS A 16 1.16 -6.62 18.93
N PHE A 17 1.10 -6.74 17.60
CA PHE A 17 2.20 -6.38 16.69
C PHE A 17 2.13 -4.96 16.13
N LEU A 18 1.51 -4.01 16.84
CA LEU A 18 1.71 -2.57 16.60
C LEU A 18 3.12 -2.08 17.04
N ARG A 19 4.12 -2.97 16.97
CA ARG A 19 5.54 -2.75 17.27
C ARG A 19 6.39 -3.11 16.05
N LYS A 20 7.58 -2.50 16.00
CA LYS A 20 8.59 -2.56 14.94
C LYS A 20 8.67 -3.94 14.27
N ARG A 21 8.31 -4.03 12.98
CA ARG A 21 8.82 -5.10 12.12
C ARG A 21 10.29 -4.79 11.81
N THR A 22 11.14 -5.79 11.93
CA THR A 22 12.38 -5.85 11.16
C THR A 22 11.98 -5.93 9.69
N THR A 23 12.04 -4.80 9.00
CA THR A 23 12.08 -4.80 7.53
C THR A 23 13.30 -5.62 7.14
N VAL A 24 13.10 -6.75 6.45
CA VAL A 24 14.19 -7.37 5.70
C VAL A 24 14.61 -6.33 4.66
N PRO A 25 15.85 -5.83 4.65
CA PRO A 25 16.29 -4.93 3.60
C PRO A 25 16.39 -5.76 2.32
N PHE A 26 15.35 -5.73 1.48
CA PHE A 26 15.44 -6.25 0.13
C PHE A 26 16.05 -5.15 -0.77
N TYR A 27 17.30 -4.78 -0.47
CA TYR A 27 18.11 -3.94 -1.35
C TYR A 27 18.73 -4.82 -2.43
N ASN A 28 18.19 -4.74 -3.65
CA ASN A 28 18.87 -5.24 -4.85
C ASN A 28 20.13 -4.40 -5.11
N HIS A 29 21.24 -4.80 -4.50
CA HIS A 29 22.54 -4.10 -4.59
C HIS A 29 23.18 -4.13 -5.99
N HIS A 30 22.58 -4.87 -6.95
CA HIS A 30 23.18 -5.09 -8.28
C HIS A 30 22.96 -3.97 -9.30
N ARG A 31 21.91 -3.14 -9.18
CA ARG A 31 21.59 -2.15 -10.24
C ARG A 31 22.14 -0.74 -10.03
N ALA A 32 22.71 -0.43 -8.87
CA ALA A 32 23.21 0.91 -8.55
C ALA A 32 24.72 1.10 -8.85
N ILE A 33 25.46 0.02 -9.10
CA ILE A 33 26.92 0.09 -9.35
C ILE A 33 27.21 0.26 -10.84
N GLU A 34 26.45 -0.36 -11.74
CA GLU A 34 26.72 -0.29 -13.20
C GLU A 34 26.56 1.11 -13.81
N LYS A 35 25.73 1.98 -13.23
CA LYS A 35 25.54 3.35 -13.76
C LYS A 35 26.65 4.34 -13.39
N ARG A 36 27.61 3.95 -12.54
CA ARG A 36 28.69 4.85 -12.10
C ARG A 36 30.02 4.67 -12.84
N GLU A 37 30.19 3.63 -13.66
CA GLU A 37 31.46 3.36 -14.35
C GLU A 37 31.51 3.81 -15.82
N CYS A 38 30.45 4.38 -16.40
CA CYS A 38 30.44 4.84 -17.80
C CYS A 38 30.60 6.36 -18.00
N LEU A 39 31.09 7.10 -17.00
CA LEU A 39 31.36 8.54 -17.12
C LEU A 39 32.76 8.86 -16.60
N GLY A 40 33.77 8.45 -17.37
CA GLY A 40 35.15 8.84 -17.14
C GLY A 40 36.10 8.11 -18.05
N VAL A 41 36.46 8.76 -19.17
CA VAL A 41 37.81 8.83 -19.79
C VAL A 41 37.64 9.05 -21.31
N ALA A 42 38.22 10.15 -21.76
CA ALA A 42 38.27 10.59 -23.14
C ALA A 42 39.51 10.04 -23.88
N ILE A 43 39.29 9.62 -25.12
CA ILE A 43 40.11 9.78 -26.35
C ILE A 43 41.59 9.32 -26.31
N ASN A 44 41.93 8.27 -27.08
CA ASN A 44 42.88 8.38 -28.21
C ASN A 44 42.86 7.20 -29.19
N LYS A 45 43.23 7.52 -30.43
CA LYS A 45 43.16 6.80 -31.73
C LYS A 45 43.83 5.40 -31.78
N THR A 46 43.22 4.44 -32.51
CA THR A 46 43.66 3.88 -33.83
C THR A 46 42.72 2.74 -34.30
N THR A 47 42.42 2.70 -35.61
CA THR A 47 41.66 1.66 -36.39
C THR A 47 42.58 0.50 -36.84
N PRO A 48 42.12 -0.54 -37.57
CA PRO A 48 40.82 -1.27 -37.66
C PRO A 48 41.04 -2.80 -37.38
N THR A 49 40.08 -3.75 -37.40
CA THR A 49 39.53 -4.47 -38.58
C THR A 49 38.62 -5.63 -38.13
N SER A 50 37.53 -5.89 -38.88
CA SER A 50 36.95 -7.19 -39.33
C SER A 50 37.01 -8.41 -38.37
N SER A 51 35.95 -9.15 -38.03
CA SER A 51 34.91 -9.79 -38.86
C SER A 51 33.84 -10.47 -37.96
N LYS A 52 32.58 -10.48 -38.39
CA LYS A 52 31.56 -11.53 -38.04
C LYS A 52 31.79 -12.77 -38.95
N PRO A 53 31.10 -13.93 -38.80
CA PRO A 53 30.10 -14.42 -37.82
C PRO A 53 30.55 -15.80 -37.25
N ASP A 54 29.86 -16.54 -36.37
CA ASP A 54 28.68 -17.38 -36.63
C ASP A 54 28.30 -18.11 -35.33
N CYS A 55 27.00 -18.29 -35.11
CA CYS A 55 26.46 -19.29 -34.17
C CYS A 55 26.19 -20.59 -34.92
N PRO A 56 26.41 -21.74 -34.27
CA PRO A 56 25.45 -22.82 -34.40
C PRO A 56 25.02 -23.37 -33.03
N CYS A 57 23.73 -23.57 -32.91
CA CYS A 57 23.12 -24.38 -31.86
C CYS A 57 23.37 -25.86 -32.18
N ASN A 58 23.73 -26.67 -31.18
CA ASN A 58 23.51 -28.11 -31.22
C ASN A 58 23.23 -28.64 -29.81
N GLU A 59 22.28 -29.58 -29.74
CA GLU A 59 21.79 -30.27 -28.55
C GLU A 59 22.69 -31.45 -28.12
N ASP A 60 22.50 -31.85 -26.86
CA ASP A 60 22.82 -33.14 -26.21
C ASP A 60 24.29 -33.49 -25.85
N ASN A 61 24.64 -33.38 -24.55
CA ASN A 61 24.67 -34.51 -23.61
C ASN A 61 25.46 -34.19 -22.33
N ASP A 62 24.94 -34.66 -21.19
CA ASP A 62 25.61 -34.74 -19.89
C ASP A 62 27.02 -35.35 -19.99
N LYS A 63 27.99 -34.67 -19.39
CA LYS A 63 29.07 -35.26 -18.60
C LYS A 63 29.79 -34.20 -17.79
N ASP A 64 29.86 -34.46 -16.49
CA ASP A 64 30.64 -33.75 -15.50
C ASP A 64 32.11 -33.64 -15.93
N ASP A 65 32.58 -32.41 -16.14
CA ASP A 65 33.98 -32.04 -15.99
C ASP A 65 34.06 -30.67 -15.31
N GLU A 66 34.46 -30.74 -14.05
CA GLU A 66 34.60 -29.69 -13.07
C GLU A 66 35.84 -28.84 -13.37
N HIS A 67 35.78 -27.85 -14.26
CA HIS A 67 36.78 -26.78 -14.35
C HIS A 67 36.12 -25.41 -14.51
N ASP A 68 35.91 -24.73 -13.38
CA ASP A 68 35.54 -23.31 -13.35
C ASP A 68 36.69 -22.45 -13.91
N PRO A 69 36.41 -21.42 -14.73
CA PRO A 69 37.43 -20.47 -15.18
C PRO A 69 37.89 -19.60 -14.00
N VAL A 70 39.18 -19.69 -13.67
CA VAL A 70 39.82 -18.82 -12.66
C VAL A 70 39.90 -17.39 -13.19
N PHE A 71 39.13 -16.49 -12.60
CA PHE A 71 39.30 -15.04 -12.78
C PHE A 71 40.25 -14.50 -11.71
N GLU A 72 41.47 -14.14 -12.10
CA GLU A 72 42.44 -13.45 -11.23
C GLU A 72 42.18 -11.94 -11.19
N ARG A 73 42.24 -11.35 -9.99
CA ARG A 73 42.31 -9.89 -9.81
C ARG A 73 43.76 -9.42 -9.99
N PRO A 74 44.02 -8.15 -10.33
CA PRO A 74 45.37 -7.61 -10.62
C PRO A 74 46.39 -7.65 -9.47
N ASN A 75 46.05 -8.26 -8.34
CA ASN A 75 46.83 -8.32 -7.11
C ASN A 75 47.01 -9.76 -6.56
N GLY A 76 46.74 -10.80 -7.36
CA GLY A 76 47.25 -12.16 -7.13
C GLY A 76 46.69 -12.91 -5.91
N GLN A 77 45.52 -12.54 -5.38
CA GLN A 77 44.85 -13.31 -4.33
C GLN A 77 43.73 -14.19 -4.91
N THR A 78 43.75 -15.49 -4.54
CA THR A 78 42.76 -16.50 -4.94
C THR A 78 41.39 -16.24 -4.31
N PHE A 79 40.34 -16.25 -5.14
CA PHE A 79 38.94 -16.11 -4.72
C PHE A 79 38.36 -17.49 -4.35
N VAL A 80 37.89 -17.66 -3.11
CA VAL A 80 37.11 -18.84 -2.71
C VAL A 80 35.63 -18.46 -2.77
N ILE A 81 34.86 -19.13 -3.64
CA ILE A 81 33.40 -18.96 -3.70
C ILE A 81 32.82 -19.47 -2.38
N PRO A 82 32.13 -18.64 -1.57
CA PRO A 82 31.46 -19.13 -0.39
C PRO A 82 30.31 -20.05 -0.81
N LYS A 83 30.35 -21.32 -0.41
CA LYS A 83 29.23 -22.24 -0.59
C LYS A 83 28.01 -21.65 0.12
N PRO A 84 26.85 -21.49 -0.55
CA PRO A 84 25.69 -20.88 0.08
C PRO A 84 25.24 -21.73 1.27
N SER A 85 25.29 -21.13 2.46
CA SER A 85 24.65 -21.71 3.63
C SER A 85 23.14 -21.83 3.35
N PRO A 86 22.50 -22.98 3.63
CA PRO A 86 21.07 -23.11 3.47
C PRO A 86 20.37 -22.08 4.36
N ILE A 87 19.56 -21.24 3.73
CA ILE A 87 18.71 -20.27 4.43
C ILE A 87 17.75 -21.07 5.30
N LYS A 88 17.97 -21.08 6.61
CA LYS A 88 16.97 -21.54 7.57
C LYS A 88 15.78 -20.59 7.47
N ALA A 89 14.67 -21.09 6.93
CA ALA A 89 13.36 -20.47 7.09
C ALA A 89 12.97 -20.51 8.58
N THR A 90 13.36 -19.48 9.34
CA THR A 90 13.02 -19.34 10.76
C THR A 90 12.36 -18.01 11.05
N VAL A 91 11.27 -17.74 10.35
CA VAL A 91 10.11 -17.14 11.02
C VAL A 91 8.98 -18.12 10.80
N PRO A 92 8.47 -18.81 11.83
CA PRO A 92 7.25 -19.58 11.68
C PRO A 92 6.18 -18.58 11.26
N VAL A 93 5.57 -18.78 10.09
CA VAL A 93 4.23 -18.23 9.87
C VAL A 93 3.37 -18.96 10.89
N GLU A 94 3.08 -18.34 12.02
CA GLU A 94 2.23 -18.94 13.05
C GLU A 94 0.94 -19.39 12.37
N LYS A 95 0.71 -20.70 12.34
CA LYS A 95 -0.58 -21.25 11.93
C LYS A 95 -1.62 -20.67 12.86
N ARG A 96 -2.60 -19.99 12.26
CA ARG A 96 -3.73 -19.36 12.96
C ARG A 96 -4.36 -20.36 13.92
N GLN A 97 -4.28 -20.08 15.21
CA GLN A 97 -5.15 -20.72 16.17
C GLN A 97 -6.52 -20.04 16.06
N GLY A 98 -7.59 -20.83 15.92
CA GLY A 98 -8.95 -20.37 15.70
C GLY A 98 -9.42 -19.40 16.77
N SER A 99 -9.16 -18.12 16.55
CA SER A 99 -9.40 -17.03 17.49
C SER A 99 -10.39 -16.07 16.86
N ASN A 100 -11.27 -15.52 17.69
CA ASN A 100 -12.24 -14.54 17.23
C ASN A 100 -11.52 -13.25 16.83
N TRP A 101 -11.88 -12.73 15.68
CA TRP A 101 -11.46 -11.43 15.19
C TRP A 101 -12.17 -10.34 15.98
N SER A 102 -11.42 -9.37 16.51
CA SER A 102 -11.98 -8.28 17.31
C SER A 102 -12.02 -7.00 16.49
N ARG A 103 -13.14 -6.27 16.56
CA ARG A 103 -13.28 -4.93 15.98
C ARG A 103 -12.48 -3.93 16.82
N VAL A 104 -11.27 -3.62 16.39
CA VAL A 104 -10.34 -2.72 17.11
C VAL A 104 -10.54 -1.25 16.77
N ALA A 105 -11.26 -0.97 15.69
CA ALA A 105 -11.60 0.39 15.28
C ALA A 105 -12.99 0.41 14.65
N TYR A 106 -13.75 1.45 14.95
CA TYR A 106 -15.10 1.64 14.41
C TYR A 106 -15.41 3.12 14.24
N TYR A 107 -16.10 3.43 13.16
CA TYR A 107 -16.59 4.75 12.82
C TYR A 107 -18.04 4.66 12.35
N THR A 108 -18.84 5.64 12.75
CA THR A 108 -20.16 5.89 12.17
C THR A 108 -20.39 7.38 11.97
N SER A 109 -21.00 7.74 10.83
CA SER A 109 -21.40 9.10 10.51
C SER A 109 -22.75 9.51 11.12
N ALA A 110 -23.43 8.60 11.83
CA ALA A 110 -24.72 8.86 12.48
C ALA A 110 -24.59 10.07 13.40
N SER A 111 -25.51 11.05 13.31
CA SER A 111 -25.35 12.34 14.00
C SER A 111 -25.57 12.21 15.52
N PRO A 112 -24.62 12.67 16.38
CA PRO A 112 -23.30 13.18 16.04
C PRO A 112 -22.31 12.04 15.72
N ALA A 113 -21.48 12.23 14.69
CA ALA A 113 -20.55 11.20 14.24
C ALA A 113 -19.61 10.74 15.36
N LYS A 114 -19.28 9.44 15.37
CA LYS A 114 -18.46 8.81 16.41
C LYS A 114 -17.36 7.97 15.79
N ALA A 115 -16.21 7.96 16.44
CA ALA A 115 -15.08 7.13 16.06
C ALA A 115 -14.36 6.60 17.30
N THR A 116 -13.93 5.35 17.25
CA THR A 116 -13.13 4.69 18.28
C THR A 116 -12.00 3.95 17.59
N GLY A 117 -10.78 4.05 18.13
CA GLY A 117 -9.60 3.39 17.54
C GLY A 117 -9.10 4.02 16.24
N ILE A 118 -9.68 5.15 15.79
CA ILE A 118 -9.40 5.80 14.50
C ILE A 118 -8.91 7.23 14.69
N SER A 119 -7.99 7.66 13.83
CA SER A 119 -7.65 9.07 13.60
C SER A 119 -7.87 9.47 12.14
N PHE A 120 -8.51 10.63 11.93
CA PHE A 120 -8.74 11.21 10.61
C PHE A 120 -7.73 12.32 10.32
N GLN A 121 -7.05 12.23 9.17
CA GLN A 121 -5.99 13.13 8.76
C GLN A 121 -6.08 13.46 7.26
N ALA A 122 -5.34 14.46 6.82
CA ALA A 122 -5.09 14.78 5.42
C ALA A 122 -3.73 15.48 5.24
N ASN A 123 -3.23 15.53 4.01
CA ASN A 123 -2.00 16.24 3.63
C ASN A 123 -2.23 17.77 3.56
N LEU A 124 -2.61 18.37 4.69
CA LEU A 124 -2.99 19.78 4.82
C LEU A 124 -2.14 20.58 5.83
N GLY A 125 -1.03 20.01 6.33
CA GLY A 125 -0.17 20.53 7.39
C GLY A 125 -0.19 22.05 7.63
N ASP A 126 -0.53 22.45 8.86
CA ASP A 126 -0.52 23.84 9.31
C ASP A 126 0.16 23.94 10.69
N PRO A 127 1.37 24.52 10.78
CA PRO A 127 2.10 24.68 12.04
C PRO A 127 1.33 25.40 13.16
N ALA A 128 0.30 26.19 12.83
CA ALA A 128 -0.53 26.86 13.82
C ALA A 128 -1.55 25.93 14.51
N LYS A 129 -1.78 24.73 13.97
CA LYS A 129 -2.79 23.77 14.48
C LYS A 129 -2.24 22.36 14.60
N SER A 130 -1.92 21.72 13.48
CA SER A 130 -1.32 20.40 13.45
C SER A 130 -0.66 20.13 12.10
N GLY A 131 0.43 19.37 12.14
CA GLY A 131 1.26 19.17 10.96
C GLY A 131 2.20 20.35 10.71
N THR A 132 2.90 20.29 9.58
CA THR A 132 3.87 21.28 9.15
C THR A 132 3.83 21.46 7.64
N PHE A 133 4.38 22.57 7.18
CA PHE A 133 4.65 22.84 5.77
C PHE A 133 6.09 23.28 5.61
N ASP A 134 6.73 22.84 4.53
CA ASP A 134 7.99 23.43 4.07
C ASP A 134 8.09 23.29 2.55
N TYR A 135 8.96 24.08 1.93
CA TYR A 135 9.14 24.09 0.47
C TYR A 135 9.90 22.87 -0.07
N ALA A 136 10.42 21.99 0.80
CA ALA A 136 11.07 20.76 0.37
C ALA A 136 10.08 19.59 0.24
N PHE A 137 9.09 19.49 1.13
CA PHE A 137 8.17 18.36 1.22
C PHE A 137 6.69 18.76 1.14
N GLY A 138 6.37 20.04 0.96
CA GLY A 138 4.98 20.51 0.94
C GLY A 138 4.25 20.28 2.26
N ASN A 139 2.94 20.06 2.20
CA ASN A 139 2.11 19.81 3.38
C ASN A 139 2.36 18.41 3.96
N SER A 140 2.53 18.33 5.28
CA SER A 140 2.55 17.05 5.99
C SER A 140 1.13 16.55 6.29
N LEU A 141 1.04 15.34 6.82
CA LEU A 141 -0.13 14.89 7.57
C LEU A 141 -0.49 15.86 8.70
N SER A 142 -1.79 16.08 8.85
CA SER A 142 -2.42 16.91 9.89
C SER A 142 -3.81 16.36 10.21
N TYR A 143 -4.33 16.65 11.40
CA TYR A 143 -5.73 16.35 11.73
C TYR A 143 -6.66 17.25 10.94
N VAL A 144 -7.86 16.76 10.63
CA VAL A 144 -8.88 17.52 9.90
C VAL A 144 -10.13 17.78 10.74
N ASN A 145 -10.87 18.82 10.38
CA ASN A 145 -12.19 19.08 10.94
C ASN A 145 -13.17 17.95 10.58
N SER A 146 -14.37 17.95 11.17
CA SER A 146 -15.38 16.92 10.87
C SER A 146 -15.84 16.90 9.41
N GLN A 147 -15.59 17.95 8.61
CA GLN A 147 -15.86 17.95 7.17
C GLN A 147 -14.72 17.34 6.34
N GLY A 148 -13.54 17.15 6.95
CA GLY A 148 -12.37 16.67 6.26
C GLY A 148 -11.66 17.71 5.38
N THR A 149 -12.07 18.98 5.40
CA THR A 149 -11.67 19.97 4.40
C THR A 149 -10.62 20.97 4.89
N THR A 150 -10.40 21.09 6.19
CA THR A 150 -9.45 22.04 6.78
C THR A 150 -8.76 21.46 8.01
N VAL A 151 -7.56 21.94 8.32
CA VAL A 151 -6.78 21.50 9.48
C VAL A 151 -7.50 21.79 10.81
N ALA A 152 -7.42 20.82 11.72
CA ALA A 152 -7.82 20.88 13.12
C ALA A 152 -6.60 20.66 14.05
N ALA A 153 -6.70 21.08 15.30
CA ALA A 153 -5.65 20.87 16.30
C ALA A 153 -5.63 19.43 16.87
N GLN A 154 -6.72 18.68 16.69
CA GLN A 154 -6.89 17.32 17.18
C GLN A 154 -7.77 16.50 16.23
N SER A 155 -7.71 15.17 16.34
CA SER A 155 -8.54 14.27 15.54
C SER A 155 -10.01 14.39 15.93
N LEU A 156 -10.87 14.77 14.98
CA LEU A 156 -12.32 14.87 15.17
C LEU A 156 -13.04 13.79 14.34
N PRO A 157 -14.17 13.24 14.80
CA PRO A 157 -14.97 12.33 13.99
C PRO A 157 -15.39 12.99 12.67
N PHE A 158 -15.12 12.29 11.56
CA PHE A 158 -15.55 12.70 10.23
C PHE A 158 -17.07 12.62 10.09
N ASN A 159 -17.72 13.52 9.38
CA ASN A 159 -19.18 13.54 9.25
C ASN A 159 -19.70 12.65 8.10
N GLY A 160 -18.79 12.00 7.37
CA GLY A 160 -19.13 11.00 6.37
C GLY A 160 -19.38 11.56 4.98
N LYS A 161 -19.08 12.82 4.66
CA LYS A 161 -19.37 13.40 3.34
C LYS A 161 -18.13 13.93 2.62
N ILE A 162 -17.79 13.32 1.49
CA ILE A 162 -16.78 13.80 0.55
C ILE A 162 -17.51 14.22 -0.74
N LEU A 163 -17.65 15.52 -0.96
CA LEU A 163 -18.52 16.10 -2.00
C LEU A 163 -17.76 16.58 -3.26
N THR A 164 -16.52 16.17 -3.44
CA THR A 164 -15.64 16.49 -4.58
C THR A 164 -14.46 15.49 -4.58
N SER A 165 -13.82 15.25 -5.73
CA SER A 165 -12.59 14.46 -5.79
C SER A 165 -11.34 15.24 -5.34
N GLU A 166 -11.48 16.52 -4.99
CA GLU A 166 -10.39 17.36 -4.44
C GLU A 166 -10.03 17.03 -2.98
N TYR A 167 -10.88 16.29 -2.28
CA TYR A 167 -10.66 15.96 -0.87
C TYR A 167 -10.34 14.48 -0.68
N GLU A 168 -9.24 14.25 0.03
CA GLU A 168 -8.80 12.93 0.46
C GLU A 168 -8.76 12.89 1.98
N ILE A 169 -9.31 11.82 2.57
CA ILE A 169 -9.27 11.58 4.01
C ILE A 169 -8.45 10.33 4.26
N ILE A 170 -7.40 10.50 5.05
CA ILE A 170 -6.49 9.46 5.45
C ILE A 170 -6.91 8.94 6.82
N VAL A 171 -7.10 7.64 6.92
CA VAL A 171 -7.57 6.98 8.14
C VAL A 171 -6.46 6.12 8.74
N PHE A 172 -6.05 6.46 9.95
CA PHE A 172 -5.10 5.69 10.74
C PHE A 172 -5.75 5.09 11.99
N SER A 173 -5.03 4.21 12.70
CA SER A 173 -5.38 3.96 14.09
C SER A 173 -5.24 5.24 14.92
N ASN A 174 -5.87 5.32 16.08
CA ASN A 174 -5.69 6.43 17.02
C ASN A 174 -4.37 6.37 17.83
N LYS A 175 -3.50 5.40 17.56
CA LYS A 175 -2.22 5.26 18.23
C LYS A 175 -1.20 6.17 17.53
N ALA A 176 -0.82 7.26 18.18
CA ALA A 176 0.24 8.14 17.69
C ALA A 176 1.57 7.39 17.54
N CYS A 177 2.40 7.81 16.59
CA CYS A 177 3.75 7.31 16.43
C CYS A 177 4.58 7.62 17.68
N ASP A 178 5.37 6.63 18.10
CA ASP A 178 6.34 6.72 19.17
C ASP A 178 7.72 6.27 18.63
N GLY A 179 8.71 6.07 19.50
CA GLY A 179 10.05 5.61 19.11
C GLY A 179 10.11 4.27 18.36
N ASN A 180 9.00 3.53 18.22
CA ASN A 180 8.93 2.31 17.42
C ASN A 180 8.40 2.53 15.98
N CYS A 181 7.92 3.72 15.63
CA CYS A 181 7.70 4.07 14.22
C CYS A 181 9.06 4.22 13.52
N PRO A 182 9.30 3.55 12.37
CA PRO A 182 10.62 3.59 11.73
C PRO A 182 11.13 5.01 11.45
N TYR A 183 10.25 5.87 10.92
CA TYR A 183 10.47 7.29 10.75
C TYR A 183 9.12 7.99 10.48
N TRP A 184 9.05 9.27 10.81
CA TRP A 184 7.99 10.19 10.38
C TRP A 184 8.57 11.59 10.28
N ARG A 185 7.95 12.43 9.46
CA ARG A 185 8.38 13.82 9.26
C ARG A 185 8.28 14.60 10.57
N PRO A 186 9.33 15.33 10.99
CA PRO A 186 9.28 16.18 12.18
C PRO A 186 8.11 17.17 12.11
N ASN A 187 7.46 17.42 13.26
CA ASN A 187 6.29 18.29 13.40
C ASN A 187 5.04 17.87 12.60
N ALA A 188 5.05 16.71 11.92
CA ALA A 188 3.86 16.13 11.33
C ALA A 188 3.03 15.38 12.38
N THR A 189 1.71 15.27 12.16
CA THR A 189 0.93 14.25 12.86
C THR A 189 1.24 12.89 12.24
N ALA A 190 1.51 11.89 13.06
CA ALA A 190 1.82 10.55 12.57
C ALA A 190 1.22 9.50 13.51
N HIS A 191 0.60 8.49 12.93
CA HIS A 191 -0.07 7.41 13.65
C HIS A 191 0.33 6.04 13.10
N TYR A 192 0.09 5.01 13.89
CA TYR A 192 0.18 3.62 13.46
C TYR A 192 -0.92 3.29 12.46
N GLY A 193 -0.56 2.60 11.38
CA GLY A 193 -1.53 1.81 10.62
C GLY A 193 -1.82 0.49 11.34
N TRP A 194 -2.77 -0.28 10.84
CA TRP A 194 -3.03 -1.63 11.34
C TRP A 194 -2.06 -2.61 10.69
N SER A 195 -1.17 -3.16 11.52
CA SER A 195 -0.18 -4.16 11.10
C SER A 195 -0.80 -5.56 11.04
N GLY A 196 0.04 -6.54 10.71
CA GLY A 196 -0.34 -7.94 10.66
C GLY A 196 -0.68 -8.45 9.28
N SER A 197 -0.47 -9.75 9.12
CA SER A 197 -0.73 -10.51 7.88
C SER A 197 -2.22 -10.83 7.71
N SER A 198 -2.97 -10.75 8.81
CA SER A 198 -4.39 -11.07 8.90
C SER A 198 -5.14 -9.90 9.55
N LYS A 199 -5.90 -9.16 8.73
CA LYS A 199 -6.66 -7.96 9.12
C LYS A 199 -7.82 -7.76 8.15
N ALA A 200 -8.93 -7.21 8.60
CA ALA A 200 -10.08 -6.93 7.75
C ALA A 200 -10.57 -5.49 7.93
N PHE A 201 -11.03 -4.88 6.84
CA PHE A 201 -11.55 -3.52 6.79
C PHE A 201 -12.89 -3.55 6.09
N PHE A 202 -13.94 -3.16 6.81
CA PHE A 202 -15.29 -3.09 6.26
C PHE A 202 -15.74 -1.65 6.19
N ILE A 203 -16.41 -1.29 5.09
CA ILE A 203 -16.88 0.06 4.83
C ILE A 203 -18.33 0.00 4.31
N GLU A 204 -19.16 0.93 4.78
CA GLU A 204 -20.47 1.21 4.21
C GLU A 204 -20.44 2.61 3.59
N PHE A 205 -20.84 2.70 2.33
CA PHE A 205 -20.71 3.94 1.57
C PHE A 205 -21.76 4.09 0.46
N GLN A 206 -21.87 5.32 -0.05
CA GLN A 206 -22.62 5.71 -1.24
C GLN A 206 -21.72 6.54 -2.17
N MET A 207 -21.86 6.36 -3.47
CA MET A 207 -21.05 7.05 -4.48
C MET A 207 -21.95 7.79 -5.47
N ASP A 208 -22.60 8.87 -5.06
CA ASP A 208 -23.25 9.76 -6.04
C ASP A 208 -22.21 10.54 -6.85
N HIS A 209 -22.67 11.15 -7.94
CA HIS A 209 -21.88 12.01 -8.79
C HIS A 209 -21.56 13.34 -8.11
N TYR A 210 -20.27 13.63 -7.96
CA TYR A 210 -19.76 14.85 -7.35
C TYR A 210 -18.56 15.35 -8.16
N PRO A 211 -18.74 16.36 -9.04
CA PRO A 211 -17.62 16.92 -9.78
C PRO A 211 -16.72 17.76 -8.86
N ASN A 212 -15.49 18.02 -9.33
CA ASN A 212 -14.63 19.01 -8.69
C ASN A 212 -15.22 20.40 -8.78
N ARG A 213 -14.79 21.29 -7.87
CA ARG A 213 -15.20 22.69 -7.86
C ARG A 213 -14.25 23.50 -8.73
N GLY A 214 -14.79 24.23 -9.70
CA GLY A 214 -13.98 25.08 -10.58
C GLY A 214 -13.24 24.28 -11.65
N THR A 215 -11.94 24.55 -11.83
CA THR A 215 -11.12 23.86 -12.84
C THR A 215 -10.50 22.60 -12.25
N ASP A 216 -10.51 21.49 -12.99
CA ASP A 216 -9.98 20.21 -12.53
C ASP A 216 -8.46 20.23 -12.24
N GLN A 217 -7.70 21.23 -12.72
CA GLN A 217 -6.23 21.36 -12.53
C GLN A 217 -5.42 20.08 -12.83
N GLY A 218 -5.94 19.20 -13.69
CA GLY A 218 -5.34 17.91 -14.00
C GLY A 218 -5.71 16.77 -13.04
N LEU A 219 -6.48 17.04 -11.99
CA LEU A 219 -7.06 16.03 -11.10
C LEU A 219 -8.25 15.35 -11.77
N LEU A 220 -8.42 14.06 -11.48
CA LEU A 220 -9.59 13.31 -11.93
C LEU A 220 -10.83 13.77 -11.15
N SER A 221 -11.84 14.27 -11.87
CA SER A 221 -13.12 14.70 -11.28
C SER A 221 -14.11 13.55 -11.22
N ASP A 222 -14.98 13.54 -10.22
CA ASP A 222 -16.12 12.60 -10.11
C ASP A 222 -15.70 11.11 -10.16
N ALA A 223 -14.60 10.83 -9.47
CA ALA A 223 -13.92 9.55 -9.42
C ALA A 223 -13.58 9.20 -7.96
N PRO A 224 -14.54 8.70 -7.17
CA PRO A 224 -14.28 8.25 -5.81
C PRO A 224 -13.42 6.98 -5.78
N ALA A 225 -12.60 6.86 -4.73
CA ALA A 225 -11.69 5.75 -4.51
C ALA A 225 -11.68 5.33 -3.03
N TYR A 226 -11.36 4.06 -2.77
CA TYR A 226 -10.99 3.55 -1.45
C TYR A 226 -9.80 2.61 -1.62
N TRP A 227 -8.69 2.98 -1.00
CA TRP A 227 -7.40 2.43 -1.29
C TRP A 227 -6.53 2.42 -0.03
N PHE A 228 -5.47 1.62 -0.07
CA PHE A 228 -4.65 1.29 1.08
C PHE A 228 -3.18 1.51 0.75
N LEU A 229 -2.54 2.35 1.57
CA LEU A 229 -1.10 2.55 1.55
C LEU A 229 -0.43 1.86 2.74
N ASN A 230 0.82 1.47 2.57
CA ASN A 230 1.69 1.23 3.72
C ASN A 230 1.84 2.53 4.52
N ALA A 231 1.66 2.48 5.83
CA ALA A 231 1.75 3.65 6.71
C ALA A 231 3.08 4.42 6.62
N ALA A 232 4.17 3.80 6.14
CA ALA A 232 5.44 4.49 5.93
C ALA A 232 5.39 5.55 4.80
N ILE A 233 4.46 5.43 3.84
CA ILE A 233 4.33 6.35 2.71
C ILE A 233 3.84 7.75 3.18
N PRO A 234 2.62 7.88 3.73
CA PRO A 234 2.09 9.19 4.10
C PRO A 234 2.79 9.84 5.31
N ARG A 235 3.54 9.08 6.13
CA ARG A 235 4.28 9.64 7.28
C ARG A 235 5.42 10.58 6.90
N VAL A 236 5.88 10.54 5.65
CA VAL A 236 6.99 11.37 5.16
C VAL A 236 6.51 12.31 4.08
N LEU A 237 6.17 11.75 2.92
CA LEU A 237 5.71 12.47 1.74
C LEU A 237 4.90 11.49 0.88
N GLN A 238 3.57 11.58 0.91
CA GLN A 238 2.72 10.70 0.10
C GLN A 238 2.88 10.98 -1.40
N TYR A 239 2.93 12.26 -1.76
CA TYR A 239 2.93 12.73 -3.14
C TYR A 239 4.16 13.57 -3.45
N GLY A 240 4.76 13.31 -4.63
CA GLY A 240 5.85 14.10 -5.16
C GLY A 240 7.24 13.69 -4.66
N ASN A 241 8.19 14.60 -4.87
CA ASN A 241 9.59 14.44 -4.55
C ASN A 241 10.05 15.55 -3.60
N ASP A 242 11.20 15.38 -2.96
CA ASP A 242 11.85 16.48 -2.26
C ASP A 242 12.33 17.58 -3.23
N ARG A 243 12.87 18.67 -2.69
CA ARG A 243 13.46 19.78 -3.46
C ARG A 243 14.58 19.39 -4.44
N ASN A 244 15.19 18.22 -4.27
CA ASN A 244 16.24 17.68 -5.15
C ASN A 244 15.68 16.66 -6.15
N ASN A 245 14.35 16.58 -6.28
CA ASN A 245 13.64 15.64 -7.13
C ASN A 245 13.88 14.17 -6.72
N ILE A 246 14.05 13.91 -5.43
CA ILE A 246 14.20 12.56 -4.85
C ILE A 246 12.87 12.11 -4.25
N PRO A 247 12.31 10.96 -4.66
CA PRO A 247 11.14 10.38 -4.01
C PRO A 247 11.44 10.04 -2.54
N CYS A 248 10.65 10.59 -1.62
CA CYS A 248 10.82 10.35 -0.17
C CYS A 248 9.77 9.41 0.43
N SER A 249 9.03 8.72 -0.44
CA SER A 249 8.09 7.68 -0.07
C SER A 249 8.60 6.33 -0.59
N CYS A 250 8.25 5.26 0.13
CA CYS A 250 8.60 3.91 -0.28
C CYS A 250 7.62 3.29 -1.30
N TRP A 251 6.69 4.08 -1.85
CA TRP A 251 5.62 3.59 -2.73
C TRP A 251 6.16 2.77 -3.91
N SER A 252 7.07 3.36 -4.69
CA SER A 252 7.69 2.71 -5.86
C SER A 252 8.80 1.73 -5.50
N THR A 253 9.29 1.75 -4.25
CA THR A 253 10.49 1.02 -3.82
C THR A 253 10.22 -0.16 -2.88
N GLY A 254 8.95 -0.48 -2.59
CA GLY A 254 8.62 -1.72 -1.84
C GLY A 254 7.38 -1.68 -0.98
N CYS A 255 6.81 -0.51 -0.70
CA CYS A 255 5.66 -0.40 0.19
C CYS A 255 4.33 -0.72 -0.47
N GLY A 256 4.20 -0.38 -1.76
CA GLY A 256 3.02 -0.67 -2.57
C GLY A 256 1.75 0.06 -2.15
N GLU A 257 0.71 -0.21 -2.94
CA GLU A 257 -0.64 0.33 -2.82
C GLU A 257 -1.64 -0.73 -3.25
N PHE A 258 -2.75 -0.81 -2.53
CA PHE A 258 -3.87 -1.65 -2.90
C PHE A 258 -5.15 -0.83 -3.00
N ASP A 259 -5.66 -0.77 -4.21
CA ASP A 259 -6.91 -0.10 -4.54
C ASP A 259 -8.01 -1.11 -4.38
N ALA A 260 -8.73 -1.01 -3.25
CA ALA A 260 -9.86 -1.88 -2.99
C ALA A 260 -10.98 -1.60 -3.99
N PHE A 261 -11.19 -0.32 -4.31
CA PHE A 261 -11.90 0.08 -5.51
C PHE A 261 -11.53 1.49 -5.97
N GLU A 262 -11.55 1.70 -7.27
CA GLU A 262 -11.35 2.98 -7.92
C GLU A 262 -12.22 3.13 -9.17
N LEU A 263 -12.61 4.37 -9.43
CA LEU A 263 -13.24 4.79 -10.67
C LEU A 263 -12.19 5.50 -11.53
N LEU A 264 -11.78 4.85 -12.63
CA LEU A 264 -10.60 5.27 -13.41
C LEU A 264 -10.89 6.35 -14.47
N SER A 265 -12.09 6.91 -14.49
CA SER A 265 -12.43 8.02 -15.38
C SER A 265 -13.57 8.87 -14.81
N LYS A 266 -13.68 10.10 -15.33
CA LYS A 266 -14.71 11.06 -14.89
C LYS A 266 -16.11 10.49 -15.09
N GLY A 267 -16.86 10.40 -13.99
CA GLY A 267 -18.22 9.87 -14.02
C GLY A 267 -18.33 8.39 -14.33
N ALA A 268 -17.23 7.62 -14.22
CA ALA A 268 -17.28 6.17 -14.39
C ALA A 268 -18.31 5.54 -13.43
N GLU A 269 -18.81 4.36 -13.81
CA GLU A 269 -19.74 3.58 -12.99
C GLU A 269 -19.20 2.18 -12.64
N ARG A 270 -18.00 1.83 -13.13
CA ARG A 270 -17.35 0.54 -12.82
C ARG A 270 -16.23 0.79 -11.83
N ALA A 271 -16.43 0.33 -10.60
CA ALA A 271 -15.43 0.40 -9.55
C ALA A 271 -14.57 -0.86 -9.58
N LYS A 272 -13.25 -0.70 -9.78
CA LYS A 272 -12.32 -1.81 -10.00
C LYS A 272 -11.22 -1.83 -8.95
N SER A 273 -10.69 -3.01 -8.66
CA SER A 273 -9.56 -3.18 -7.74
C SER A 273 -8.24 -3.29 -8.49
N THR A 274 -7.19 -2.68 -7.95
CA THR A 274 -5.84 -2.67 -8.52
C THR A 274 -4.79 -2.89 -7.43
N MET A 275 -3.68 -3.52 -7.79
CA MET A 275 -2.53 -3.71 -6.91
C MET A 275 -1.30 -3.08 -7.55
N HIS A 276 -0.68 -2.12 -6.87
CA HIS A 276 0.58 -1.50 -7.27
C HIS A 276 1.72 -2.02 -6.39
N ARG A 277 2.74 -2.61 -7.03
CA ARG A 277 3.90 -3.21 -6.35
C ARG A 277 5.20 -2.63 -6.86
N GLN A 278 6.28 -2.90 -6.12
CA GLN A 278 7.64 -2.50 -6.47
C GLN A 278 7.97 -2.83 -7.93
N GLY A 279 8.64 -1.88 -8.61
CA GLY A 279 9.01 -2.02 -10.01
C GLY A 279 7.85 -1.81 -10.98
N ASN A 280 6.79 -1.12 -10.54
CA ASN A 280 5.56 -0.88 -11.30
C ASN A 280 4.91 -2.18 -11.78
N LEU A 281 4.94 -3.22 -10.92
CA LEU A 281 4.28 -4.49 -11.17
C LEU A 281 2.80 -4.37 -10.81
N GLU A 282 2.06 -3.72 -11.70
CA GLU A 282 0.62 -3.51 -11.60
C GLU A 282 -0.14 -4.82 -11.86
N GLY A 283 -1.21 -5.03 -11.10
CA GLY A 283 -2.11 -6.17 -11.27
C GLY A 283 -3.54 -5.74 -10.98
N GLY A 284 -4.34 -5.54 -12.03
CA GLY A 284 -5.77 -5.31 -11.92
C GLY A 284 -6.58 -6.60 -11.96
N ASP A 285 -7.74 -6.59 -11.33
CA ASP A 285 -8.78 -7.61 -11.53
C ASP A 285 -9.82 -7.06 -12.54
N SER A 286 -10.39 -7.94 -13.36
CA SER A 286 -11.45 -7.54 -14.30
C SER A 286 -12.83 -7.45 -13.65
N ASN A 287 -13.00 -8.03 -12.47
CA ASN A 287 -14.18 -7.93 -11.64
C ASN A 287 -14.40 -6.49 -11.21
N TYR A 288 -15.68 -6.14 -11.08
CA TYR A 288 -16.10 -4.79 -10.72
C TYR A 288 -17.46 -4.85 -10.04
N PHE A 289 -17.75 -3.85 -9.20
CA PHE A 289 -19.12 -3.57 -8.83
C PHE A 289 -19.59 -2.29 -9.51
N LYS A 290 -20.89 -2.20 -9.74
CA LYS A 290 -21.52 -0.98 -10.25
C LYS A 290 -21.56 0.07 -9.13
N ARG A 291 -21.09 1.28 -9.41
CA ARG A 291 -21.13 2.45 -8.53
C ARG A 291 -22.51 2.57 -7.84
N PRO A 292 -22.59 2.58 -6.50
CA PRO A 292 -23.86 2.70 -5.77
C PRO A 292 -24.33 4.16 -5.74
N ILE A 293 -25.03 4.57 -6.79
CA ILE A 293 -25.66 5.90 -6.91
C ILE A 293 -27.03 5.87 -6.24
N GLY A 294 -27.34 6.84 -5.38
CA GLY A 294 -28.62 6.97 -4.70
C GLY A 294 -28.92 5.90 -3.64
N LYS A 295 -27.96 5.02 -3.34
CA LYS A 295 -28.07 3.96 -2.34
C LYS A 295 -26.73 3.67 -1.68
N THR A 296 -26.76 3.05 -0.51
CA THR A 296 -25.56 2.55 0.16
C THR A 296 -25.16 1.16 -0.37
N MET A 297 -23.91 0.79 -0.11
CA MET A 297 -23.31 -0.51 -0.34
C MET A 297 -22.33 -0.81 0.78
N LYS A 298 -22.25 -2.08 1.19
CA LYS A 298 -21.23 -2.58 2.11
C LYS A 298 -20.15 -3.31 1.35
N PHE A 299 -18.91 -3.11 1.77
CA PHE A 299 -17.75 -3.71 1.12
C PHE A 299 -16.72 -4.13 2.16
N ALA A 300 -16.06 -5.25 1.91
CA ALA A 300 -14.99 -5.77 2.76
C ALA A 300 -13.69 -5.87 1.99
N VAL A 301 -12.61 -5.61 2.70
CA VAL A 301 -11.26 -5.97 2.30
C VAL A 301 -10.64 -6.81 3.39
N VAL A 302 -10.33 -8.06 3.07
CA VAL A 302 -9.80 -9.03 4.02
C VAL A 302 -8.41 -9.44 3.58
N TRP A 303 -7.40 -9.03 4.35
CA TRP A 303 -6.09 -9.67 4.31
C TRP A 303 -6.21 -10.99 5.04
N HIS A 304 -6.17 -12.07 4.28
CA HIS A 304 -6.16 -13.42 4.76
C HIS A 304 -4.95 -14.14 4.14
N TYR A 305 -3.76 -13.92 4.73
CA TYR A 305 -2.50 -14.48 4.22
C TYR A 305 -2.65 -15.90 3.67
N PRO A 306 -2.17 -16.16 2.43
CA PRO A 306 -1.37 -15.24 1.60
C PRO A 306 -2.20 -14.35 0.66
N HIS A 307 -3.50 -14.15 0.88
CA HIS A 307 -4.36 -13.43 -0.06
C HIS A 307 -4.97 -12.14 0.50
N ILE A 308 -5.38 -11.25 -0.39
CA ILE A 308 -6.31 -10.15 -0.13
C ILE A 308 -7.58 -10.45 -0.92
N THR A 309 -8.71 -10.35 -0.25
CA THR A 309 -10.02 -10.48 -0.89
C THR A 309 -10.76 -9.16 -0.73
N ALA A 310 -11.22 -8.59 -1.85
CA ALA A 310 -12.04 -7.39 -1.89
C ALA A 310 -13.43 -7.77 -2.43
N MET A 311 -14.50 -7.43 -1.71
CA MET A 311 -15.83 -7.96 -2.00
C MET A 311 -16.97 -7.05 -1.57
N VAL A 312 -18.06 -7.06 -2.33
CA VAL A 312 -19.35 -6.51 -1.89
C VAL A 312 -19.97 -7.45 -0.84
N LEU A 313 -20.56 -6.87 0.21
CA LEU A 313 -21.27 -7.60 1.27
C LEU A 313 -22.79 -7.46 1.10
N ASP A 314 -23.55 -8.41 1.66
CA ASP A 314 -25.02 -8.31 1.78
C ASP A 314 -25.40 -7.05 2.58
N ASP A 315 -26.47 -6.36 2.18
CA ASP A 315 -26.93 -5.12 2.83
C ASP A 315 -27.25 -5.33 4.33
N ARG A 316 -27.59 -6.55 4.74
CA ARG A 316 -27.88 -6.91 6.14
C ARG A 316 -26.63 -7.29 6.94
N PHE A 317 -25.45 -7.32 6.31
CA PHE A 317 -24.22 -7.67 7.01
C PHE A 317 -23.93 -6.68 8.14
N ASP A 318 -23.81 -7.17 9.37
CA ASP A 318 -23.55 -6.34 10.55
C ASP A 318 -22.04 -6.19 10.80
N PHE A 319 -21.62 -4.97 11.12
CA PHE A 319 -20.22 -4.71 11.51
C PHE A 319 -20.06 -4.98 13.00
N SER A 320 -20.34 -6.20 13.44
CA SER A 320 -20.34 -6.62 14.84
C SER A 320 -19.01 -6.36 15.56
N GLU A 321 -19.00 -6.33 16.90
CA GLU A 321 -17.77 -6.11 17.69
C GLU A 321 -16.75 -7.25 17.58
N SER A 322 -17.20 -8.44 17.19
CA SER A 322 -16.34 -9.58 16.93
C SER A 322 -16.87 -10.44 15.80
N MET A 323 -15.97 -11.18 15.16
CA MET A 323 -16.30 -12.16 14.14
C MET A 323 -15.58 -13.47 14.43
N THR A 324 -16.26 -14.59 14.18
CA THR A 324 -15.61 -15.90 14.25
C THR A 324 -14.67 -16.07 13.05
N ASP A 325 -13.63 -16.88 13.23
CA ASP A 325 -12.73 -17.24 12.12
C ASP A 325 -13.49 -17.94 10.98
N ASP A 326 -14.51 -18.74 11.30
CA ASP A 326 -15.39 -19.37 10.31
C ASP A 326 -16.21 -18.35 9.52
N ALA A 327 -16.65 -17.25 10.14
CA ALA A 327 -17.34 -16.18 9.42
C ALA A 327 -16.40 -15.49 8.41
N ILE A 328 -15.15 -15.20 8.81
CA ILE A 328 -14.14 -14.64 7.90
C ILE A 328 -13.79 -15.64 6.78
N LYS A 329 -13.60 -16.92 7.10
CA LYS A 329 -13.34 -17.97 6.10
C LYS A 329 -14.46 -18.09 5.07
N LYS A 330 -15.71 -17.97 5.49
CA LYS A 330 -16.86 -17.94 4.58
C LYS A 330 -16.83 -16.73 3.65
N LEU A 331 -16.44 -15.56 4.16
CA LEU A 331 -16.29 -14.36 3.33
C LEU A 331 -15.19 -14.52 2.26
N VAL A 332 -14.05 -15.09 2.63
CA VAL A 332 -12.91 -15.25 1.70
C VAL A 332 -12.94 -16.56 0.91
N ALA A 333 -14.02 -17.34 1.01
CA ALA A 333 -14.18 -18.56 0.25
C ALA A 333 -14.25 -18.22 -1.24
N TYR A 334 -13.48 -18.95 -2.05
CA TYR A 334 -13.51 -18.78 -3.50
C TYR A 334 -14.88 -19.16 -4.05
N ASP A 335 -15.45 -18.26 -4.83
CA ASP A 335 -16.69 -18.46 -5.58
C ASP A 335 -16.41 -18.16 -7.06
N PRO A 336 -16.36 -19.18 -7.93
CA PRO A 336 -16.06 -19.00 -9.35
C PRO A 336 -17.14 -18.20 -10.10
N ASP A 337 -18.34 -18.09 -9.54
CA ASP A 337 -19.47 -17.41 -10.20
C ASP A 337 -19.61 -15.95 -9.72
N SER A 338 -18.77 -15.50 -8.78
CA SER A 338 -18.79 -14.13 -8.27
C SER A 338 -17.99 -13.17 -9.15
N TRP A 339 -18.69 -12.17 -9.71
CA TRP A 339 -18.11 -11.07 -10.51
C TRP A 339 -17.89 -9.77 -9.70
N THR A 340 -18.23 -9.80 -8.41
CA THR A 340 -18.05 -8.69 -7.45
C THR A 340 -17.00 -9.01 -6.38
N HIS A 341 -16.27 -10.13 -6.52
CA HIS A 341 -15.18 -10.54 -5.65
C HIS A 341 -13.87 -10.46 -6.40
N SER A 342 -12.86 -9.81 -5.83
CA SER A 342 -11.51 -9.79 -6.39
C SER A 342 -10.56 -10.50 -5.42
N LEU A 343 -9.70 -11.38 -5.95
CA LEU A 343 -8.72 -12.14 -5.17
C LEU A 343 -7.31 -11.80 -5.63
N PHE A 344 -6.50 -11.27 -4.71
CA PHE A 344 -5.12 -10.89 -4.97
C PHE A 344 -4.14 -11.71 -4.13
N PRO A 345 -3.11 -12.33 -4.71
CA PRO A 345 -2.03 -12.96 -3.94
C PRO A 345 -1.08 -11.90 -3.37
N ILE A 346 -0.72 -12.04 -2.09
CA ILE A 346 0.30 -11.28 -1.39
C ILE A 346 1.64 -12.01 -1.58
N GLY A 347 2.31 -11.71 -2.71
CA GLY A 347 3.65 -12.21 -3.02
C GLY A 347 3.69 -13.50 -3.86
N LYS A 348 4.88 -13.78 -4.39
CA LYS A 348 5.33 -15.09 -4.86
C LYS A 348 6.47 -15.55 -3.96
#